data_AF-A0A8D8C875-F1
#
_entry.id   AF-A0A8D8C875-F1
#
_cell.length_a   1.000
_cell.length_b   1.000
_cell.length_c   1.000
_cell.angle_alpha   90.00
_cell.angle_beta   90.00
_cell.angle_gamma   90.00
#
_symmetry.space_group_name_H-M   'P 1'
#
loop_
_entity.id
_entity.type
_entity.pdbx_description
1 polymer ?
#
loop_
_entity_poly.entity_id
_entity_poly.type
_entity_poly.pdbx_seq_one_letter_code
_entity_poly.pdbx_strand_id
1 'polypeptide(L)'
;QRDVNLERQRAPGLSPRHADQHEFRVGRLKHERVKVPRGENLLEWAQQVMKHHCNRKSVLEVEFQGEEGTGLGPTLEFYALVAAELQRSDLGMWLCDDEPKLIEDEIDLGEGSKPIGYYVRRSTGLFPAPLPQESEVCDFVASYFWFLGVFLAKVLQDGRLVDLPLSNSFLQLLCHNKSISRDAGASSKSDDVMISSLMSEESDRDLVDKLANDGCWYDGILSQENLHEIDPIRYEFLKELQELVQQKQNIEQNDDLSSEEKLLQI
;
A
#
# COMPACT_ATOMS: atom_id res chain seq x y z
N GLN A 1 15.29 31.53 -58.65
CA GLN A 1 15.37 31.13 -57.23
C GLN A 1 14.30 30.10 -56.95
N ARG A 2 14.62 28.82 -57.17
CA ARG A 2 13.84 27.64 -56.76
C ARG A 2 14.86 26.52 -56.62
N ASP A 3 15.37 26.34 -55.40
CA ASP A 3 16.32 25.30 -55.07
C ASP A 3 15.62 23.96 -54.84
N VAL A 4 16.33 22.94 -55.29
CA VAL A 4 15.86 21.59 -55.58
C VAL A 4 16.08 20.70 -54.35
N ASN A 5 15.05 19.91 -54.07
CA ASN A 5 14.95 18.87 -53.06
C ASN A 5 16.12 17.87 -53.16
N LEU A 6 16.96 17.78 -52.13
CA LEU A 6 18.07 16.82 -52.02
C LEU A 6 17.59 15.57 -51.29
N GLU A 7 17.06 14.63 -52.06
CA GLU A 7 16.65 13.29 -51.62
C GLU A 7 17.87 12.36 -51.63
N ARG A 8 18.52 12.15 -50.48
CA ARG A 8 19.58 11.16 -50.32
C ARG A 8 18.99 9.79 -49.99
N GLN A 9 18.96 8.93 -50.99
CA GLN A 9 18.73 7.48 -50.91
C GLN A 9 19.65 6.84 -49.84
N ARG A 10 19.06 6.10 -48.89
CA ARG A 10 19.79 5.15 -48.02
C ARG A 10 19.48 3.72 -48.49
N ALA A 11 20.53 2.96 -48.76
CA ALA A 11 20.47 1.55 -49.17
C ALA A 11 19.91 0.66 -48.04
N PRO A 12 19.15 -0.41 -48.36
CA PRO A 12 18.60 -1.31 -47.37
C PRO A 12 19.56 -2.45 -47.05
N GLY A 13 19.70 -2.76 -45.76
CA GLY A 13 20.26 -4.02 -45.27
C GLY A 13 21.72 -3.92 -44.84
N LEU A 14 21.93 -3.78 -43.53
CA LEU A 14 22.97 -4.44 -42.72
C LEU A 14 22.92 -3.81 -41.32
N SER A 15 22.00 -4.29 -40.49
CA SER A 15 22.16 -4.25 -39.03
C SER A 15 21.78 -5.63 -38.51
N PRO A 16 22.66 -6.33 -37.78
CA PRO A 16 22.36 -7.65 -37.23
C PRO A 16 21.15 -7.52 -36.30
N ARG A 17 20.02 -8.09 -36.73
CA ARG A 17 18.84 -8.25 -35.89
C ARG A 17 19.21 -9.14 -34.71
N HIS A 18 19.49 -8.53 -33.55
CA HIS A 18 19.14 -9.16 -32.30
C HIS A 18 17.66 -9.54 -32.42
N ALA A 19 17.38 -10.82 -32.26
CA ALA A 19 16.04 -11.34 -32.30
C ALA A 19 15.23 -10.69 -31.16
N ASP A 20 14.50 -9.64 -31.49
CA ASP A 20 13.49 -9.04 -30.63
C ASP A 20 12.47 -10.12 -30.30
N GLN A 21 12.62 -10.63 -29.09
CA GLN A 21 11.70 -11.51 -28.42
C GLN A 21 10.40 -10.72 -28.21
N HIS A 22 9.43 -10.94 -29.09
CA HIS A 22 8.04 -10.48 -28.95
C HIS A 22 7.84 -8.97 -28.72
N GLU A 23 8.15 -8.14 -29.71
CA GLU A 23 7.43 -6.87 -29.83
C GLU A 23 6.01 -7.19 -30.32
N PHE A 24 5.12 -7.54 -29.38
CA PHE A 24 3.69 -7.54 -29.65
C PHE A 24 3.32 -6.12 -30.05
N ARG A 25 3.11 -5.89 -31.35
CA ARG A 25 2.61 -4.62 -31.88
C ARG A 25 1.14 -4.49 -31.49
N VAL A 26 0.89 -4.17 -30.22
CA VAL A 26 -0.42 -3.78 -29.69
C VAL A 26 -0.82 -2.50 -30.42
N GLY A 27 -1.96 -2.52 -31.12
CA GLY A 27 -2.50 -1.31 -31.73
C GLY A 27 -2.71 -0.21 -30.69
N ARG A 28 -2.77 1.06 -31.12
CA ARG A 28 -3.00 2.19 -30.21
C ARG A 28 -4.25 1.92 -29.35
N LEU A 29 -4.09 1.94 -28.02
CA LEU A 29 -5.21 1.79 -27.10
C LEU A 29 -6.26 2.87 -27.38
N LYS A 30 -7.53 2.48 -27.36
CA LYS A 30 -8.65 3.40 -27.53
C LYS A 30 -8.66 4.39 -26.36
N HIS A 31 -8.93 5.67 -26.64
CA HIS A 31 -9.18 6.66 -25.60
C HIS A 31 -10.65 6.61 -25.19
N GLU A 32 -10.91 6.59 -23.89
CA GLU A 32 -12.26 6.71 -23.33
C GLU A 32 -12.36 7.96 -22.50
N ARG A 33 -13.25 8.87 -22.92
CA ARG A 33 -13.43 10.16 -22.28
C ARG A 33 -14.49 10.07 -21.18
N VAL A 34 -14.17 10.65 -20.02
CA VAL A 34 -15.07 10.79 -18.88
C VAL A 34 -15.17 12.24 -18.46
N LYS A 35 -16.35 12.64 -17.97
CA LYS A 35 -16.56 13.95 -17.36
C LYS A 35 -16.63 13.81 -15.85
N VAL A 36 -15.82 14.59 -15.14
CA VAL A 36 -15.69 14.52 -13.68
C VAL A 36 -15.90 15.91 -13.09
N PRO A 37 -16.75 16.07 -12.05
CA PRO A 37 -16.86 17.34 -11.34
C PRO A 37 -15.66 17.55 -10.41
N ARG A 38 -15.32 18.81 -10.15
CA ARG A 38 -14.42 19.19 -9.04
C ARG A 38 -15.17 19.28 -7.72
N GLY A 39 -14.41 19.35 -6.63
CA GLY A 39 -14.91 19.64 -5.28
C GLY A 39 -14.90 18.43 -4.37
N GLU A 40 -15.60 18.54 -3.24
CA GLU A 40 -15.49 17.63 -2.09
C GLU A 40 -15.81 16.16 -2.41
N ASN A 41 -16.59 15.90 -3.45
CA ASN A 41 -16.99 14.55 -3.86
C ASN A 41 -16.05 13.92 -4.91
N LEU A 42 -14.88 14.54 -5.18
CA LEU A 42 -13.95 14.07 -6.21
C LEU A 42 -13.53 12.61 -6.00
N LEU A 43 -13.24 12.22 -4.75
CA LEU A 43 -12.83 10.86 -4.41
C LEU A 43 -13.92 9.83 -4.73
N GLU A 44 -15.17 10.10 -4.38
CA GLU A 44 -16.31 9.23 -4.68
C GLU A 44 -16.51 9.08 -6.19
N TRP A 45 -16.40 10.18 -6.94
CA TRP A 45 -16.43 10.16 -8.40
C TRP A 45 -15.29 9.34 -8.98
N ALA A 46 -14.08 9.49 -8.45
CA ALA A 46 -12.92 8.73 -8.89
C ALA A 46 -13.10 7.23 -8.65
N GLN A 47 -13.65 6.82 -7.51
CA GLN A 47 -13.99 5.41 -7.23
C GLN A 47 -14.96 4.85 -8.28
N GLN A 48 -16.00 5.60 -8.65
CA GLN A 48 -16.97 5.17 -9.65
C GLN A 48 -16.35 5.07 -11.05
N VAL A 49 -15.60 6.09 -11.47
CA VAL A 49 -14.90 6.13 -12.77
C VAL A 49 -13.93 4.96 -12.86
N MET A 50 -13.06 4.77 -11.86
CA MET A 50 -12.06 3.71 -11.87
C MET A 50 -12.71 2.33 -11.87
N LYS A 51 -13.74 2.10 -11.05
CA LYS A 51 -14.49 0.83 -11.02
C LYS A 51 -15.14 0.52 -12.37
N HIS A 52 -15.60 1.53 -13.11
CA HIS A 52 -16.18 1.34 -14.44
C HIS A 52 -15.13 1.03 -15.52
N HIS A 53 -13.96 1.66 -15.43
CA HIS A 53 -12.91 1.58 -16.45
C HIS A 53 -11.85 0.51 -16.18
N CYS A 54 -11.75 -0.06 -14.97
CA CYS A 54 -10.67 -0.97 -14.58
C CYS A 54 -10.52 -2.20 -15.48
N ASN A 55 -11.63 -2.75 -15.97
CA ASN A 55 -11.64 -3.93 -16.84
C ASN A 55 -11.43 -3.60 -18.33
N ARG A 56 -11.22 -2.32 -18.68
CA ARG A 56 -11.09 -1.86 -20.07
C ARG A 56 -9.64 -1.63 -20.43
N LYS A 57 -9.25 -2.14 -21.61
CA LYS A 57 -7.94 -1.86 -22.22
C LYS A 57 -8.01 -0.57 -23.04
N SER A 58 -8.28 0.54 -22.36
CA SER A 58 -8.41 1.87 -22.94
C SER A 58 -7.68 2.91 -22.08
N VAL A 59 -7.12 3.92 -22.73
CA VAL A 59 -6.52 5.07 -22.04
C VAL A 59 -7.64 5.97 -21.54
N LEU A 60 -7.61 6.32 -20.25
CA LEU A 60 -8.59 7.25 -19.68
C LEU A 60 -8.25 8.68 -20.12
N GLU A 61 -9.28 9.44 -20.48
CA GLU A 61 -9.15 10.87 -20.77
C GLU A 61 -10.19 11.64 -19.97
N VAL A 62 -9.74 12.55 -19.12
CA VAL A 62 -10.61 13.30 -18.22
C VAL A 62 -10.92 14.68 -18.79
N GLU A 63 -12.17 15.08 -18.64
CA GLU A 63 -12.68 16.44 -18.85
C GLU A 63 -13.33 16.89 -17.55
N PHE A 64 -12.87 18.00 -16.99
CA PHE A 64 -13.52 18.58 -15.81
C PHE A 64 -14.81 19.29 -16.19
N GLN A 65 -15.87 19.07 -15.43
CA GLN A 65 -17.18 19.62 -15.74
C GLN A 65 -17.15 21.15 -15.71
N GLY A 66 -17.54 21.78 -16.82
CA GLY A 66 -17.59 23.23 -16.94
C GLY A 66 -16.25 23.90 -17.27
N GLU A 67 -15.19 23.11 -17.53
CA GLU A 67 -13.87 23.63 -17.91
C GLU A 67 -13.57 23.39 -19.39
N GLU A 68 -12.96 24.38 -20.03
CA GLU A 68 -12.46 24.25 -21.40
C GLU A 68 -11.10 23.55 -21.37
N GLY A 69 -11.09 22.23 -21.51
CA GLY A 69 -9.84 21.47 -21.56
C GLY A 69 -10.09 19.97 -21.65
N THR A 70 -9.41 19.30 -22.57
CA THR A 70 -9.42 17.84 -22.67
C THR A 70 -8.03 17.33 -23.00
N GLY A 71 -7.79 16.05 -22.73
CA GLY A 71 -6.53 15.39 -23.05
C GLY A 71 -5.60 15.22 -21.85
N LEU A 72 -4.30 15.35 -22.10
CA LEU A 72 -3.27 14.91 -21.16
C LEU A 72 -3.26 15.69 -19.84
N GLY A 73 -3.24 17.02 -19.90
CA GLY A 73 -3.11 17.88 -18.72
C GLY A 73 -4.19 17.61 -17.67
N PRO A 74 -5.49 17.77 -18.02
CA PRO A 74 -6.59 17.48 -17.09
C PRO A 74 -6.59 16.04 -16.56
N THR A 75 -6.12 15.08 -17.35
CA THR A 75 -6.03 13.67 -16.90
C THR A 75 -4.92 13.47 -15.87
N LEU A 76 -3.75 14.09 -16.06
CA LEU A 76 -2.66 14.03 -15.07
C LEU A 76 -3.05 14.75 -13.78
N GLU A 77 -3.73 15.89 -13.92
CA GLU A 77 -4.28 16.62 -12.78
C GLU A 77 -5.28 15.76 -12.01
N PHE A 78 -6.22 15.11 -12.68
CA PHE A 78 -7.15 14.18 -12.04
C PHE A 78 -6.42 13.07 -11.26
N TYR A 79 -5.36 12.47 -11.83
CA TYR A 79 -4.57 11.48 -11.10
C TYR A 79 -3.84 12.07 -9.88
N ALA A 80 -3.30 13.28 -10.00
CA ALA A 80 -2.68 13.97 -8.86
C ALA A 80 -3.70 14.25 -7.74
N LEU A 81 -4.89 14.75 -8.08
CA LEU A 81 -5.94 15.03 -7.11
C LEU A 81 -6.46 13.76 -6.43
N VAL A 82 -6.63 12.65 -7.17
CA VAL A 82 -7.01 11.36 -6.57
C VAL A 82 -5.93 10.86 -5.62
N ALA A 83 -4.65 11.02 -5.95
CA ALA A 83 -3.56 10.66 -5.06
C ALA A 83 -3.49 11.56 -3.82
N ALA A 84 -3.84 12.84 -3.93
CA ALA A 84 -3.99 13.73 -2.78
C ALA A 84 -5.15 13.28 -1.88
N GLU A 85 -6.32 13.02 -2.45
CA GLU A 85 -7.50 12.57 -1.69
C GLU A 85 -7.26 11.23 -0.98
N LEU A 86 -6.51 10.31 -1.60
CA LEU A 86 -6.09 9.06 -0.96
C LEU A 86 -5.17 9.26 0.25
N GLN A 87 -4.58 10.43 0.44
CA GLN A 87 -3.73 10.76 1.59
C GLN A 87 -4.50 11.37 2.76
N ARG A 88 -5.81 11.58 2.64
CA ARG A 88 -6.61 12.18 3.70
C ARG A 88 -6.55 11.37 5.00
N SER A 89 -6.38 12.07 6.12
CA SER A 89 -6.28 11.46 7.45
C SER A 89 -7.59 10.83 7.93
N ASP A 90 -8.73 11.40 7.54
CA ASP A 90 -10.06 10.91 7.92
C ASP A 90 -10.44 9.56 7.28
N LEU A 91 -9.71 9.13 6.24
CA LEU A 91 -9.90 7.81 5.64
C LEU A 91 -9.37 6.67 6.53
N GLY A 92 -8.49 6.95 7.48
CA GLY A 92 -7.91 5.94 8.37
C GLY A 92 -7.03 4.90 7.65
N MET A 93 -6.63 5.16 6.41
CA MET A 93 -5.83 4.23 5.60
C MET A 93 -4.39 4.08 6.11
N TRP A 94 -3.83 5.14 6.65
CA TRP A 94 -2.39 5.26 6.87
C TRP A 94 -2.07 5.38 8.35
N LEU A 95 -0.97 4.74 8.74
CA LEU A 95 -0.38 4.92 10.06
C LEU A 95 -0.08 6.41 10.25
N CYS A 96 -0.59 6.99 11.32
CA CYS A 96 -0.39 8.38 11.71
C CYS A 96 0.50 8.43 12.96
N ASP A 97 1.28 9.51 13.08
CA ASP A 97 1.98 9.79 14.34
C ASP A 97 1.00 10.52 15.27
N ASP A 98 0.89 10.09 16.53
CA ASP A 98 0.00 10.72 17.52
C ASP A 98 0.52 12.09 18.00
N GLU A 99 1.78 12.42 17.69
CA GLU A 99 2.41 13.67 18.12
C GLU A 99 2.15 14.80 17.10
N PRO A 100 1.51 15.92 17.51
CA PRO A 100 1.33 17.06 16.64
C PRO A 100 2.70 17.66 16.32
N LYS A 101 3.17 17.46 15.09
CA LYS A 101 4.39 18.10 14.59
C LYS A 101 4.15 19.59 14.57
N LEU A 102 4.85 20.31 15.46
CA LEU A 102 4.73 21.76 15.68
C LEU A 102 5.11 22.62 14.45
N ILE A 103 5.50 21.99 13.33
CA ILE A 103 5.99 22.63 12.12
C ILE A 103 5.49 21.80 10.93
N GLU A 104 4.23 22.00 10.54
CA GLU A 104 3.76 21.56 9.23
C GLU A 104 3.31 22.80 8.46
N ASP A 105 4.02 23.10 7.38
CA ASP A 105 3.57 24.10 6.41
C ASP A 105 2.27 23.62 5.76
N GLU A 106 1.34 24.56 5.50
CA GLU A 106 0.19 24.30 4.64
C GLU A 106 0.68 23.74 3.29
N ILE A 107 0.04 22.66 2.82
CA ILE A 107 0.32 22.12 1.48
C ILE A 107 -0.91 22.30 0.60
N ASP A 108 -0.63 22.74 -0.62
CA ASP A 108 -1.55 22.66 -1.75
C ASP A 108 -1.15 21.48 -2.65
N LEU A 109 -1.96 20.43 -2.66
CA LEU A 109 -1.83 19.28 -3.57
C LEU A 109 -2.75 19.39 -4.81
N GLY A 110 -3.26 20.59 -5.10
CA GLY A 110 -4.03 20.90 -6.31
C GLY A 110 -5.44 21.47 -6.07
N GLU A 111 -5.93 21.52 -4.83
CA GLU A 111 -7.22 22.13 -4.47
C GLU A 111 -7.10 23.34 -3.52
N GLY A 112 -5.92 23.94 -3.45
CA GLY A 112 -5.60 24.99 -2.48
C GLY A 112 -5.07 24.42 -1.17
N SER A 113 -4.62 25.33 -0.29
CA SER A 113 -4.16 25.00 1.06
C SER A 113 -5.24 24.28 1.85
N LYS A 114 -4.94 23.06 2.31
CA LYS A 114 -5.75 22.35 3.31
C LYS A 114 -5.19 22.59 4.72
N PRO A 115 -6.01 22.51 5.77
CA PRO A 115 -5.52 22.67 7.14
C PRO A 115 -4.50 21.59 7.51
N ILE A 116 -3.61 21.92 8.45
CA ILE A 116 -2.65 20.98 9.02
C ILE A 116 -3.38 19.74 9.54
N GLY A 117 -2.85 18.55 9.24
CA GLY A 117 -3.47 17.28 9.60
C GLY A 117 -4.58 16.80 8.66
N TYR A 118 -4.94 17.54 7.61
CA TYR A 118 -5.89 17.06 6.60
C TYR A 118 -5.33 15.87 5.79
N TYR A 119 -4.04 15.92 5.44
CA TYR A 119 -3.31 14.83 4.79
C TYR A 119 -2.33 14.17 5.75
N VAL A 120 -2.17 12.86 5.66
CA VAL A 120 -1.17 12.11 6.44
C VAL A 120 0.22 12.38 5.89
N ARG A 121 1.12 12.87 6.74
CA ARG A 121 2.51 13.18 6.37
C ARG A 121 3.49 12.49 7.30
N ARG A 122 4.31 11.61 6.73
CA ARG A 122 5.40 10.95 7.44
C ARG A 122 6.68 11.03 6.62
N SER A 123 7.80 11.29 7.29
CA SER A 123 9.12 11.33 6.66
C SER A 123 9.50 9.98 6.04
N THR A 124 8.92 8.91 6.55
CA THR A 124 9.14 7.51 6.13
C THR A 124 8.13 7.05 5.08
N GLY A 125 7.22 7.94 4.67
CA GLY A 125 6.17 7.66 3.70
C GLY A 125 4.93 7.00 4.30
N LEU A 126 3.94 6.78 3.45
CA LEU A 126 2.67 6.17 3.81
C LEU A 126 2.86 4.67 4.00
N PHE A 127 2.43 4.18 5.17
CA PHE A 127 2.35 2.76 5.48
C PHE A 127 0.93 2.47 5.99
N PRO A 128 0.31 1.32 5.65
CA PRO A 128 -1.04 1.00 6.09
C PRO A 128 -1.21 1.08 7.61
N ALA A 129 -2.34 1.65 8.06
CA ALA A 129 -2.66 1.69 9.49
C ALA A 129 -2.91 0.27 10.02
N PRO A 130 -2.38 -0.09 11.20
CA PRO A 130 -2.77 -1.32 11.88
C PRO A 130 -4.19 -1.14 12.43
N LEU A 131 -5.16 -1.82 11.83
CA LEU A 131 -6.57 -1.75 12.22
C LEU A 131 -7.01 -3.02 12.98
N PRO A 132 -7.97 -2.91 13.92
CA PRO A 132 -8.59 -4.07 14.53
C PRO A 132 -9.18 -4.98 13.46
N GLN A 133 -8.74 -6.24 13.45
CA GLN A 133 -9.24 -7.25 12.52
C GLN A 133 -10.74 -7.49 12.75
N GLU A 134 -11.44 -7.92 11.70
CA GLU A 134 -12.89 -8.20 11.71
C GLU A 134 -13.78 -7.03 12.19
N SER A 135 -13.30 -5.79 12.05
CA SER A 135 -14.06 -4.58 12.37
C SER A 135 -14.65 -3.93 11.12
N GLU A 136 -15.78 -3.22 11.27
CA GLU A 136 -16.38 -2.43 10.17
C GLU A 136 -15.41 -1.38 9.61
N VAL A 137 -14.54 -0.83 10.46
CA VAL A 137 -13.50 0.12 10.05
C VAL A 137 -12.47 -0.57 9.14
N CYS A 138 -12.07 -1.81 9.46
CA CYS A 138 -11.17 -2.58 8.62
C CYS A 138 -11.78 -2.85 7.24
N ASP A 139 -13.06 -3.28 7.18
CA ASP A 139 -13.77 -3.50 5.92
C ASP A 139 -13.90 -2.21 5.09
N PHE A 140 -14.20 -1.10 5.75
CA PHE A 140 -14.28 0.22 5.13
C PHE A 140 -12.93 0.63 4.52
N VAL A 141 -11.85 0.57 5.29
CA VAL A 141 -10.50 0.91 4.83
C VAL A 141 -10.00 -0.05 3.75
N ALA A 142 -10.32 -1.34 3.85
CA ALA A 142 -10.01 -2.34 2.83
C ALA A 142 -10.64 -1.99 1.47
N SER A 143 -11.84 -1.38 1.46
CA SER A 143 -12.47 -0.90 0.23
C SER A 143 -11.67 0.21 -0.45
N TYR A 144 -11.00 1.08 0.32
CA TYR A 144 -10.08 2.09 -0.22
C TYR A 144 -8.78 1.48 -0.71
N PHE A 145 -8.22 0.47 -0.03
CA PHE A 145 -7.04 -0.24 -0.53
C PHE A 145 -7.34 -0.99 -1.84
N TRP A 146 -8.54 -1.56 -1.99
CA TRP A 146 -8.97 -2.10 -3.27
C TRP A 146 -9.00 -1.02 -4.35
N PHE A 147 -9.58 0.15 -4.05
CA PHE A 147 -9.62 1.28 -4.98
C PHE A 147 -8.21 1.79 -5.32
N LEU A 148 -7.33 1.94 -4.33
CA LEU A 148 -5.92 2.29 -4.52
C LEU A 148 -5.24 1.33 -5.50
N GLY A 149 -5.45 0.02 -5.34
CA GLY A 149 -4.91 -0.99 -6.25
C GLY A 149 -5.41 -0.80 -7.69
N VAL A 150 -6.71 -0.56 -7.88
CA VAL A 150 -7.30 -0.28 -9.19
C VAL A 150 -6.73 1.01 -9.78
N PHE A 151 -6.64 2.07 -8.97
CA PHE A 151 -6.12 3.37 -9.37
C PHE A 151 -4.66 3.26 -9.83
N LEU A 152 -3.78 2.67 -9.02
CA LEU A 152 -2.38 2.45 -9.37
C LEU A 152 -2.23 1.59 -10.62
N ALA A 153 -3.01 0.51 -10.74
CA ALA A 153 -3.01 -0.34 -11.93
C ALA A 153 -3.42 0.45 -13.19
N LYS A 154 -4.41 1.34 -13.09
CA LYS A 154 -4.86 2.17 -14.21
C LYS A 154 -3.80 3.20 -14.60
N VAL A 155 -3.20 3.89 -13.63
CA VAL A 155 -2.12 4.85 -13.82
C VAL A 155 -0.95 4.17 -14.55
N LEU A 156 -0.55 2.98 -14.12
CA LEU A 156 0.49 2.17 -14.76
C LEU A 156 0.09 1.70 -16.16
N GLN A 157 -1.13 1.21 -16.35
CA GLN A 157 -1.65 0.78 -17.66
C GLN A 157 -1.61 1.92 -18.68
N ASP A 158 -1.88 3.15 -18.24
CA ASP A 158 -1.86 4.35 -19.07
C ASP A 158 -0.45 4.95 -19.25
N GLY A 159 0.58 4.28 -18.72
CA GLY A 159 1.98 4.73 -18.81
C GLY A 159 2.22 6.05 -18.09
N ARG A 160 1.52 6.27 -16.97
CA ARG A 160 1.63 7.48 -16.15
C ARG A 160 2.38 7.22 -14.86
N LEU A 161 2.84 8.31 -14.26
CA LEU A 161 3.34 8.34 -12.90
C LEU A 161 2.35 9.13 -12.05
N VAL A 162 2.25 8.75 -10.79
CA VAL A 162 1.49 9.47 -9.78
C VAL A 162 2.38 9.67 -8.56
N ASP A 163 2.28 10.84 -7.95
CA ASP A 163 3.03 11.16 -6.75
C ASP A 163 2.25 10.72 -5.52
N LEU A 164 2.53 9.50 -5.07
CA LEU A 164 2.00 8.95 -3.83
C LEU A 164 3.20 8.51 -2.99
N PRO A 165 3.51 9.18 -1.87
CA PRO A 165 4.74 8.95 -1.12
C PRO A 165 4.65 7.68 -0.27
N LEU A 166 4.55 6.51 -0.91
CA LEU A 166 4.51 5.22 -0.23
C LEU A 166 5.85 4.92 0.43
N SER A 167 5.81 4.35 1.63
CA SER A 167 7.01 3.90 2.34
C SER A 167 7.71 2.76 1.58
N ASN A 168 9.04 2.66 1.73
CA ASN A 168 9.82 1.58 1.11
C ASN A 168 9.32 0.21 1.55
N SER A 169 9.00 0.08 2.82
CA SER A 169 8.46 -1.13 3.42
C SER A 169 7.10 -1.52 2.81
N PHE A 170 6.21 -0.57 2.52
CA PHE A 170 4.95 -0.88 1.82
C PHE A 170 5.18 -1.23 0.34
N LEU A 171 6.11 -0.56 -0.34
CA LEU A 171 6.51 -0.92 -1.71
C LEU A 171 7.13 -2.33 -1.76
N GLN A 172 7.91 -2.72 -0.76
CA GLN A 172 8.41 -4.09 -0.61
C GLN A 172 7.23 -5.06 -0.53
N LEU A 173 6.24 -4.83 0.33
CA LEU A 173 5.03 -5.67 0.41
C LEU A 173 4.30 -5.79 -0.95
N LEU A 174 4.10 -4.68 -1.66
CA LEU A 174 3.38 -4.66 -2.93
C LEU A 174 4.13 -5.37 -4.07
N CYS A 175 5.47 -5.27 -4.09
CA CYS A 175 6.31 -5.83 -5.14
C CYS A 175 6.82 -7.24 -4.82
N HIS A 176 6.68 -7.70 -3.58
CA HIS A 176 7.18 -9.01 -3.19
C HIS A 176 6.33 -10.11 -3.81
N ASN A 177 6.86 -10.72 -4.86
CA ASN A 177 6.30 -11.92 -5.47
C ASN A 177 6.67 -13.15 -4.63
N LYS A 178 6.17 -13.23 -3.39
CA LYS A 178 5.78 -14.56 -2.92
C LYS A 178 4.64 -14.91 -3.85
N SER A 179 4.88 -15.84 -4.77
CA SER A 179 3.78 -16.63 -5.33
C SER A 179 2.88 -16.91 -4.14
N ILE A 180 1.64 -16.42 -4.16
CA ILE A 180 0.61 -16.90 -3.25
C ILE A 180 0.51 -18.37 -3.62
N SER A 181 1.39 -19.17 -3.03
CA SER A 181 1.31 -20.61 -3.01
C SER A 181 -0.06 -20.81 -2.40
N ARG A 182 -1.00 -21.21 -3.25
CA ARG A 182 -2.32 -21.68 -2.85
C ARG A 182 -2.09 -22.95 -2.06
N ASP A 183 -1.59 -22.77 -0.85
CA ASP A 183 -1.66 -23.73 0.25
C ASP A 183 -2.53 -23.12 1.35
N ALA A 184 -3.52 -22.32 0.94
CA ALA A 184 -4.80 -22.31 1.63
C ALA A 184 -5.40 -23.70 1.39
N GLY A 185 -5.02 -24.64 2.26
CA GLY A 185 -5.48 -26.01 2.25
C GLY A 185 -7.00 -26.05 2.12
N ALA A 186 -7.47 -26.74 1.09
CA ALA A 186 -8.80 -27.28 1.05
C ALA A 186 -8.94 -28.28 2.20
N SER A 187 -9.33 -27.80 3.40
CA SER A 187 -9.96 -28.64 4.41
C SER A 187 -11.43 -28.27 4.45
N SER A 188 -12.21 -29.04 3.70
CA SER A 188 -13.64 -29.17 3.93
C SER A 188 -13.90 -29.83 5.28
N LYS A 189 -15.02 -29.44 5.90
CA LYS A 189 -15.71 -29.95 7.11
C LYS A 189 -15.52 -28.97 8.28
N SER A 190 -16.46 -28.07 8.53
CA SER A 190 -17.75 -28.37 9.19
C SER A 190 -17.53 -29.33 10.36
N ASP A 191 -17.27 -28.78 11.54
CA ASP A 191 -17.89 -29.25 12.77
C ASP A 191 -18.10 -28.03 13.68
N ASP A 192 -19.37 -27.78 13.97
CA ASP A 192 -19.82 -26.89 15.03
C ASP A 192 -19.17 -27.30 16.36
N VAL A 193 -18.38 -26.41 16.97
CA VAL A 193 -18.16 -26.42 18.42
C VAL A 193 -18.20 -24.98 18.92
N MET A 194 -19.40 -24.42 18.96
CA MET A 194 -19.71 -23.35 19.92
C MET A 194 -19.87 -23.99 21.31
N ILE A 195 -19.53 -23.23 22.36
CA ILE A 195 -19.63 -23.54 23.81
C ILE A 195 -18.44 -24.39 24.30
N SER A 196 -17.52 -23.87 25.13
CA SER A 196 -17.82 -23.30 26.45
C SER A 196 -16.80 -22.26 26.91
N SER A 197 -17.28 -21.09 27.31
CA SER A 197 -16.74 -20.41 28.49
C SER A 197 -16.77 -21.39 29.66
N LEU A 198 -15.62 -21.63 30.30
CA LEU A 198 -15.40 -21.91 31.72
C LEU A 198 -13.99 -22.53 31.89
N MET A 199 -13.08 -21.74 32.45
CA MET A 199 -11.81 -22.14 33.11
C MET A 199 -10.67 -22.66 32.21
N SER A 200 -9.63 -21.83 32.00
CA SER A 200 -8.21 -22.19 32.18
C SER A 200 -7.30 -21.07 31.69
N GLU A 201 -6.38 -20.60 32.55
CA GLU A 201 -5.30 -19.65 32.26
C GLU A 201 -4.18 -20.24 31.36
N GLU A 202 -4.45 -21.39 30.73
CA GLU A 202 -3.51 -22.20 29.94
C GLU A 202 -3.73 -22.02 28.42
N SER A 203 -4.90 -21.52 27.99
CA SER A 203 -5.26 -21.43 26.57
C SER A 203 -4.60 -20.28 25.80
N ASP A 204 -4.01 -19.30 26.48
CA ASP A 204 -3.32 -18.19 25.82
C ASP A 204 -1.99 -18.66 25.21
N ARG A 205 -1.32 -19.63 25.83
CA ARG A 205 -0.08 -20.21 25.28
C ARG A 205 -0.33 -20.97 23.99
N ASP A 206 -1.42 -21.72 23.91
CA ASP A 206 -1.78 -22.48 22.71
C ASP A 206 -2.20 -21.60 21.52
N LEU A 207 -2.75 -20.40 21.78
CA LEU A 207 -3.04 -19.40 20.74
C LEU A 207 -1.76 -18.74 20.23
N VAL A 208 -0.83 -18.40 21.13
CA VAL A 208 0.47 -17.81 20.79
C VAL A 208 1.34 -18.83 20.03
N ASP A 209 1.32 -20.11 20.44
CA ASP A 209 2.07 -21.18 19.77
C ASP A 209 1.49 -21.54 18.39
N LYS A 210 0.17 -21.41 18.19
CA LYS A 210 -0.46 -21.55 16.87
C LYS A 210 -0.14 -20.39 15.93
N LEU A 211 -0.09 -19.15 16.45
CA LEU A 211 0.36 -17.97 15.70
C LEU A 211 1.86 -18.01 15.37
N ALA A 212 2.66 -18.67 16.21
CA ALA A 212 4.10 -18.84 16.01
C ALA A 212 4.45 -19.95 15.00
N ASN A 213 3.59 -20.98 14.85
CA ASN A 213 3.89 -22.14 14.00
C ASN A 213 3.48 -21.99 12.53
N ASP A 214 2.53 -21.11 12.21
CA ASP A 214 2.20 -20.74 10.83
C ASP A 214 2.86 -19.40 10.56
N GLY A 215 3.99 -19.41 9.83
CA GLY A 215 4.79 -18.21 9.60
C GLY A 215 3.92 -17.04 9.13
N CYS A 216 4.09 -15.86 9.74
CA CYS A 216 3.29 -14.69 9.41
C CYS A 216 3.35 -14.40 7.90
N TRP A 217 2.25 -13.92 7.31
CA TRP A 217 2.18 -13.71 5.86
C TRP A 217 3.27 -12.78 5.30
N TYR A 218 3.78 -11.86 6.14
CA TYR A 218 4.89 -10.93 5.84
C TYR A 218 6.28 -11.48 6.15
N ASP A 219 6.41 -12.71 6.66
CA ASP A 219 7.69 -13.30 7.05
C ASP A 219 8.68 -13.34 5.86
N GLY A 220 9.94 -12.98 6.07
CA GLY A 220 10.94 -12.85 5.00
C GLY A 220 10.67 -11.73 3.97
N ILE A 221 9.60 -10.93 4.14
CA ILE A 221 9.35 -9.70 3.37
C ILE A 221 9.71 -8.49 4.23
N LEU A 222 9.16 -8.45 5.44
CA LEU A 222 9.41 -7.40 6.42
C LEU A 222 10.23 -7.95 7.59
N SER A 223 11.11 -7.10 8.10
CA SER A 223 12.02 -7.37 9.20
C SER A 223 11.89 -6.33 10.30
N GLN A 224 12.63 -6.51 11.39
CA GLN A 224 12.69 -5.53 12.48
C GLN A 224 13.25 -4.17 12.01
N GLU A 225 14.10 -4.15 10.97
CA GLU A 225 14.62 -2.91 10.38
C GLU A 225 13.51 -2.10 9.71
N ASN A 226 12.57 -2.77 9.05
CA ASN A 226 11.39 -2.13 8.47
C ASN A 226 10.50 -1.53 9.56
N LEU A 227 10.33 -2.23 10.68
CA LEU A 227 9.56 -1.70 11.81
C LEU A 227 10.23 -0.46 12.40
N HIS A 228 11.55 -0.46 12.56
CA HIS A 228 12.29 0.72 13.01
C HIS A 228 12.13 1.91 12.05
N GLU A 229 12.10 1.67 10.73
CA GLU A 229 11.81 2.71 9.73
C GLU A 229 10.36 3.24 9.87
N ILE A 230 9.37 2.35 10.00
CA ILE A 230 7.95 2.74 9.96
C ILE A 230 7.48 3.33 11.30
N ASP A 231 7.89 2.75 12.42
CA ASP A 231 7.43 3.07 13.77
C ASP A 231 8.56 2.84 14.79
N PRO A 232 9.46 3.82 14.94
CA PRO A 232 10.63 3.70 15.81
C PRO A 232 10.23 3.51 17.28
N ILE A 233 9.14 4.14 17.73
CA ILE A 233 8.66 4.03 19.12
C ILE A 233 8.22 2.60 19.40
N ARG A 234 7.41 2.02 18.51
CA ARG A 234 6.96 0.62 18.67
C ARG A 234 8.13 -0.36 18.53
N TYR A 235 9.10 -0.06 17.67
CA TYR A 235 10.33 -0.86 17.56
C TYR A 235 11.11 -0.87 18.88
N GLU A 236 11.39 0.30 19.46
CA GLU A 236 12.15 0.42 20.72
C GLU A 236 11.45 -0.33 21.84
N PHE A 237 10.14 -0.13 21.99
CA PHE A 237 9.33 -0.84 22.98
C PHE A 237 9.41 -2.37 22.82
N LEU A 238 9.25 -2.89 21.59
CA LEU A 238 9.32 -4.33 21.35
C LEU A 238 10.72 -4.89 21.59
N LYS A 239 11.76 -4.12 21.28
CA LYS A 239 13.14 -4.51 21.55
C LYS A 239 13.39 -4.62 23.05
N GLU A 240 12.98 -3.63 23.84
CA GLU A 240 13.10 -3.67 25.31
C GLU A 240 12.32 -4.85 25.90
N LEU A 241 11.12 -5.11 25.40
CA LEU A 241 10.31 -6.25 25.82
C LEU A 241 11.01 -7.58 25.51
N GLN A 242 11.60 -7.73 24.33
CA GLN A 242 12.37 -8.92 23.96
C GLN A 242 13.60 -9.11 24.86
N GLU A 243 14.32 -8.04 25.18
CA GLU A 243 15.45 -8.06 26.10
C GLU A 243 15.02 -8.53 27.51
N LEU A 244 13.90 -8.02 28.02
CA LEU A 244 13.34 -8.45 29.31
C LEU A 244 12.90 -9.91 29.31
N VAL A 245 12.25 -10.38 28.23
CA VAL A 245 11.86 -11.78 28.08
C VAL A 245 13.10 -12.68 28.04
N GLN A 246 14.15 -12.29 27.31
CA GLN A 246 15.39 -13.04 27.25
C GLN A 246 16.10 -13.08 28.61
N GLN A 247 16.12 -11.96 29.33
CA GLN A 247 16.65 -11.90 30.69
C GLN A 247 15.91 -12.86 31.63
N LYS A 248 14.57 -12.84 31.60
CA LYS A 248 13.73 -13.77 32.36
C LYS A 248 14.05 -15.23 32.00
N GLN A 249 14.12 -15.57 30.73
CA GLN A 249 14.45 -16.94 30.28
C GLN A 249 15.84 -17.37 30.75
N ASN A 250 16.82 -16.47 30.69
CA ASN A 250 18.18 -16.75 31.17
C ASN A 250 18.19 -17.01 32.69
N ILE A 251 17.40 -16.27 33.48
CA ILE A 251 17.27 -16.47 34.93
C ILE A 251 16.58 -17.83 35.22
N GLU A 252 15.51 -18.15 34.48
CA GLU A 252 14.79 -19.41 34.64
C GLU A 252 15.67 -20.63 34.30
N GLN A 253 16.49 -20.53 33.24
CA GLN A 253 17.40 -21.59 32.77
C GLN A 253 18.72 -21.64 33.55
N ASN A 254 19.01 -20.67 34.43
CA ASN A 254 20.22 -20.67 35.21
C ASN A 254 20.14 -21.70 36.34
N ASP A 255 20.86 -22.81 36.22
CA ASP A 255 20.89 -23.89 37.22
C ASP A 255 21.63 -23.51 38.51
N ASP A 256 22.40 -22.41 38.52
CA ASP A 256 23.16 -21.95 39.68
C ASP A 256 22.31 -21.13 40.67
N LEU A 257 21.08 -20.74 40.29
CA LEU A 257 20.17 -19.96 41.15
C LEU A 257 19.11 -20.86 41.79
N SER A 258 18.88 -20.68 43.10
CA SER A 258 17.76 -21.32 43.78
C SER A 258 16.40 -20.74 43.32
N SER A 259 15.31 -21.47 43.55
CA SER A 259 13.97 -21.02 43.16
C SER A 259 13.56 -19.68 43.80
N GLU A 260 14.02 -19.38 45.02
CA GLU A 260 13.79 -18.10 45.68
C GLU A 260 14.62 -16.96 45.04
N GLU A 261 15.86 -17.22 44.65
CA GLU A 261 16.72 -16.23 43.99
C GLU A 261 16.25 -15.91 42.57
N LYS A 262 15.68 -16.90 41.85
CA LYS A 262 15.03 -16.68 40.55
C LYS A 262 13.81 -15.76 40.68
N LEU A 263 12.99 -15.95 41.72
CA LEU A 263 11.80 -15.12 42.00
C LEU A 263 12.15 -13.67 42.40
N LEU A 264 13.33 -13.42 42.96
CA LEU A 264 13.79 -12.07 43.33
C LEU A 264 14.39 -11.29 42.15
N GLN A 265 14.78 -11.96 41.07
CA GLN A 265 15.42 -11.37 39.90
C GLN A 265 14.48 -11.17 38.70
N ILE A 266 13.29 -11.76 38.74
CA ILE A 266 12.18 -11.57 37.78
C ILE A 266 11.31 -10.40 38.24
#